data_AF-A0A6V7UKV6-F1
#
_entry.id   AF-A0A6V7UKV6-F1
#
_cell.length_a   1.000
_cell.length_b   1.000
_cell.length_c   1.000
_cell.angle_alpha   90.00
_cell.angle_beta   90.00
_cell.angle_gamma   90.00
#
_symmetry.space_group_name_H-M   'P 1'
#
loop_
_entity.id
_entity.type
_entity.pdbx_description
1 polymer ?
#
loop_
_entity_poly.entity_id
_entity_poly.type
_entity_poly.pdbx_seq_one_letter_code
_entity_poly.pdbx_strand_id
1 'polypeptide(L)'
;MNRPDEAANIFKNILEINPHHSQAQAYFGYILKVYEGDLERGVQLMRRALRDNKEGNVANDQKFYFHLGDALTRLGRLKDAHSVYADAVKYGLFPSTLQRSFHNLAKLTARPWWTIEQTECSRQLRQLERHWTTVKEEAQQMWHNHQHLFEKDNYSNNLINEENDGHWLLTIKDKGNSISEEICADNLMPLTCQMLRESFFGFCVRLSVLKSGTSTWPHCGPTNYILEAHLGLVTHSDARLRVGNETRGWKQGKMLIFDTSFEHEIIFEGAPANALRIALIFELWHPEVPHALRGKIDEVEDN
;
A
#
# COMPACT_ATOMS: atom_id res chain seq x y z
N MET A 1 4.04 -19.55 11.31
CA MET A 1 2.84 -20.01 12.08
C MET A 1 1.97 -18.79 12.38
N ASN A 2 0.71 -18.78 11.95
CA ASN A 2 -0.22 -17.64 12.01
C ASN A 2 -1.39 -17.92 13.00
N ARG A 3 -1.13 -17.87 14.31
CA ARG A 3 -2.08 -18.23 15.39
C ARG A 3 -2.20 -17.08 16.41
N PRO A 4 -2.84 -15.95 16.05
CA PRO A 4 -2.86 -14.74 16.89
C PRO A 4 -3.53 -14.95 18.25
N ASP A 5 -4.60 -15.74 18.32
CA ASP A 5 -5.35 -15.98 19.57
C ASP A 5 -4.51 -16.70 20.63
N GLU A 6 -3.68 -17.65 20.21
CA GLU A 6 -2.78 -18.36 21.12
C GLU A 6 -1.65 -17.47 21.60
N ALA A 7 -1.08 -16.67 20.70
CA ALA A 7 -0.08 -15.67 21.06
C ALA A 7 -0.66 -14.66 22.06
N ALA A 8 -1.90 -14.21 21.86
CA ALA A 8 -2.61 -13.30 22.76
C ALA A 8 -2.69 -13.88 24.17
N ASN A 9 -3.12 -15.14 24.29
CA ASN A 9 -3.22 -15.83 25.58
C ASN A 9 -1.86 -15.96 26.29
N ILE A 10 -0.80 -16.28 25.54
CA ILE A 10 0.56 -16.37 26.10
C ILE A 10 1.00 -15.01 26.68
N PHE A 11 0.90 -13.94 25.89
CA PHE A 11 1.34 -12.63 26.35
C PHE A 11 0.47 -12.10 27.49
N LYS A 12 -0.83 -12.38 27.47
CA LYS A 12 -1.73 -12.06 28.58
C LYS A 12 -1.28 -12.72 29.88
N ASN A 13 -1.00 -14.02 29.86
CA ASN A 13 -0.52 -14.75 31.04
C ASN A 13 0.82 -14.21 31.56
N ILE A 14 1.73 -13.81 30.66
CA ILE A 14 3.00 -13.17 31.05
C ILE A 14 2.73 -11.84 31.78
N LEU A 15 1.79 -11.04 31.28
CA LEU A 15 1.46 -9.74 31.87
C LEU A 15 0.70 -9.85 33.20
N GLU A 16 -0.01 -10.95 33.44
CA GLU A 16 -0.61 -11.25 34.75
C GLU A 16 0.47 -11.50 35.83
N ILE A 17 1.59 -12.13 35.45
CA ILE A 17 2.72 -12.39 36.36
C ILE A 17 3.64 -11.18 36.48
N ASN A 18 3.95 -10.53 35.36
CA ASN A 18 4.81 -9.35 35.29
C ASN A 18 4.18 -8.27 34.40
N PRO A 19 3.42 -7.33 34.99
CA PRO A 19 2.75 -6.26 34.25
C PRO A 19 3.70 -5.32 33.49
N HIS A 20 4.98 -5.28 33.83
CA HIS A 20 6.01 -4.41 33.23
C HIS A 20 6.87 -5.14 32.19
N HIS A 21 6.50 -6.36 31.79
CA HIS A 21 7.25 -7.09 30.77
C HIS A 21 7.09 -6.43 29.39
N SER A 22 8.05 -5.59 29.01
CA SER A 22 7.98 -4.75 27.80
C SER A 22 7.68 -5.52 26.51
N GLN A 23 8.33 -6.65 26.26
CA GLN A 23 8.07 -7.46 25.06
C GLN A 23 6.62 -7.98 25.02
N ALA A 24 6.11 -8.52 26.12
CA ALA A 24 4.73 -8.99 26.19
C ALA A 24 3.74 -7.83 26.02
N GLN A 25 4.00 -6.65 26.60
CA GLN A 25 3.19 -5.45 26.36
C GLN A 25 3.19 -5.08 24.86
N ALA A 26 4.35 -5.07 24.22
CA ALA A 26 4.50 -4.69 22.82
C ALA A 26 3.72 -5.63 21.88
N TYR A 27 3.95 -6.94 22.00
CA TYR A 27 3.29 -7.93 21.14
C TYR A 27 1.80 -8.08 21.45
N PHE A 28 1.39 -8.03 22.72
CA PHE A 28 -0.03 -8.07 23.05
C PHE A 28 -0.76 -6.82 22.55
N GLY A 29 -0.14 -5.63 22.69
CA GLY A 29 -0.68 -4.39 22.12
C GLY A 29 -0.78 -4.43 20.59
N TYR A 30 0.21 -5.02 19.91
CA TYR A 30 0.15 -5.27 18.48
C TYR A 30 -1.02 -6.21 18.11
N ILE A 31 -1.22 -7.30 18.86
CA ILE A 31 -2.30 -8.25 18.58
C ILE A 31 -3.67 -7.60 18.73
N LEU A 32 -3.88 -6.89 19.84
CA LEU A 32 -5.12 -6.14 20.10
C LEU A 32 -5.44 -5.18 18.95
N LYS A 33 -4.43 -4.45 18.47
CA LYS A 33 -4.55 -3.50 17.36
C LYS A 33 -4.90 -4.19 16.04
N VAL A 34 -4.16 -5.24 15.68
CA VAL A 34 -4.17 -5.79 14.31
C VAL A 34 -5.26 -6.84 14.10
N TYR A 35 -5.55 -7.65 15.12
CA TYR A 35 -6.46 -8.78 15.00
C TYR A 35 -7.77 -8.59 15.77
N GLU A 36 -7.76 -7.81 16.86
CA GLU A 36 -8.98 -7.60 17.69
C GLU A 36 -9.64 -6.22 17.46
N GLY A 37 -9.00 -5.31 16.73
CA GLY A 37 -9.52 -3.95 16.47
C GLY A 37 -9.50 -3.01 17.68
N ASP A 38 -8.94 -3.42 18.82
CA ASP A 38 -8.87 -2.60 20.05
C ASP A 38 -7.67 -1.64 20.01
N LEU A 39 -7.86 -0.55 19.27
CA LEU A 39 -6.84 0.48 19.06
C LEU A 39 -6.39 1.13 20.38
N GLU A 40 -7.31 1.41 21.30
CA GLU A 40 -7.00 2.13 22.55
C GLU A 40 -6.11 1.28 23.46
N ARG A 41 -6.48 0.02 23.73
CA ARG A 41 -5.65 -0.86 24.55
C ARG A 41 -4.34 -1.20 23.84
N GLY A 42 -4.36 -1.36 22.52
CA GLY A 42 -3.16 -1.54 21.70
C GLY A 42 -2.16 -0.40 21.89
N VAL A 43 -2.61 0.85 21.75
CA VAL A 43 -1.79 2.06 21.98
C VAL A 43 -1.24 2.12 23.39
N GLN A 44 -2.07 1.85 24.41
CA GLN A 44 -1.64 1.94 25.81
C GLN A 44 -0.49 0.96 26.12
N LEU A 45 -0.60 -0.28 25.64
CA LEU A 45 0.41 -1.31 25.88
C LEU A 45 1.70 -1.05 25.08
N MET A 46 1.60 -0.78 23.78
CA MET A 46 2.79 -0.49 22.96
C MET A 46 3.54 0.75 23.45
N ARG A 47 2.81 1.80 23.88
CA ARG A 47 3.43 3.01 24.45
C ARG A 47 4.13 2.73 25.78
N ARG A 48 3.58 1.85 26.64
CA ARG A 48 4.27 1.41 27.87
C ARG A 48 5.54 0.64 27.52
N ALA A 49 5.45 -0.30 26.58
CA ALA A 49 6.56 -1.13 26.17
C ALA A 49 7.77 -0.32 25.70
N LEU A 50 7.55 0.70 24.86
CA LEU A 50 8.60 1.57 24.35
C LEU A 50 9.20 2.49 25.44
N ARG A 51 8.41 2.89 26.43
CA ARG A 51 8.92 3.68 27.57
C ARG A 51 9.77 2.85 28.53
N ASP A 52 9.36 1.61 28.78
CA ASP A 52 9.99 0.73 29.77
C ASP A 52 11.23 0.01 29.18
N ASN A 53 11.40 0.01 27.86
CA ASN A 53 12.48 -0.70 27.17
C ASN A 53 13.29 0.19 26.22
N LYS A 54 13.71 1.37 26.67
CA LYS A 54 14.37 2.39 25.83
C LYS A 54 15.65 1.95 25.10
N GLU A 55 16.30 0.87 25.55
CA GLU A 55 17.57 0.39 24.98
C GLU A 55 17.54 -1.08 24.55
N GLY A 56 16.42 -1.79 24.72
CA GLY A 56 16.32 -3.21 24.37
C GLY A 56 15.52 -3.47 23.10
N ASN A 57 15.31 -4.76 22.82
CA ASN A 57 14.82 -5.25 21.53
C ASN A 57 13.53 -4.57 21.04
N VAL A 58 12.61 -4.19 21.93
CA VAL A 58 11.35 -3.53 21.54
C VAL A 58 11.59 -2.12 21.01
N ALA A 59 12.50 -1.35 21.61
CA ALA A 59 12.80 0.00 21.15
C ALA A 59 13.61 0.04 19.84
N ASN A 60 14.23 -1.08 19.46
CA ASN A 60 14.97 -1.23 18.21
C ASN A 60 14.14 -1.89 17.09
N ASP A 61 12.89 -2.27 17.37
CA ASP A 61 12.01 -2.90 16.38
C ASP A 61 11.04 -1.87 15.80
N GLN A 62 11.27 -1.55 14.52
CA GLN A 62 10.47 -0.62 13.72
C GLN A 62 8.96 -0.94 13.72
N LYS A 63 8.59 -2.22 13.89
CA LYS A 63 7.20 -2.69 13.92
C LYS A 63 6.36 -1.96 14.95
N PHE A 64 6.89 -1.79 16.17
CA PHE A 64 6.10 -1.22 17.25
C PHE A 64 5.88 0.28 17.07
N TYR A 65 6.85 1.00 16.50
CA TYR A 65 6.68 2.42 16.15
C TYR A 65 5.68 2.58 15.01
N PHE A 66 5.75 1.72 13.99
CA PHE A 66 4.82 1.74 12.86
C PHE A 66 3.37 1.57 13.34
N HIS A 67 3.08 0.48 14.08
CA HIS A 67 1.73 0.16 14.51
C HIS A 67 1.21 1.07 15.63
N LEU A 68 2.07 1.56 16.52
CA LEU A 68 1.68 2.55 17.52
C LEU A 68 1.27 3.87 16.84
N GLY A 69 2.07 4.35 15.88
CA GLY A 69 1.75 5.55 15.13
C GLY A 69 0.47 5.38 14.30
N ASP A 70 0.30 4.25 13.61
CA ASP A 70 -0.88 3.96 12.79
C ASP A 70 -2.16 3.93 13.65
N ALA A 71 -2.11 3.25 14.81
CA ALA A 71 -3.25 3.24 15.74
C ALA A 71 -3.58 4.64 16.28
N LEU A 72 -2.56 5.44 16.61
CA LEU A 72 -2.76 6.84 17.05
C LEU A 72 -3.39 7.69 15.94
N THR A 73 -2.98 7.50 14.69
CA THR A 73 -3.55 8.20 13.52
C THR A 73 -5.02 7.87 13.35
N ARG A 74 -5.40 6.59 13.43
CA ARG A 74 -6.81 6.14 13.35
C ARG A 74 -7.67 6.65 14.49
N LEU A 75 -7.09 6.83 15.68
CA LEU A 75 -7.75 7.46 16.83
C LEU A 75 -7.80 9.01 16.73
N GLY A 76 -7.34 9.61 15.63
CA GLY A 76 -7.29 11.07 15.45
C GLY A 76 -6.21 11.78 16.26
N ARG A 77 -5.30 11.06 16.92
CA ARG A 77 -4.21 11.58 17.76
C ARG A 77 -2.97 11.91 16.93
N LEU A 78 -3.14 12.74 15.90
CA LEU A 78 -2.11 12.99 14.88
C LEU A 78 -0.79 13.53 15.43
N LYS A 79 -0.83 14.40 16.45
CA LYS A 79 0.38 14.94 17.09
C LYS A 79 1.21 13.85 17.78
N ASP A 80 0.53 12.95 18.49
CA ASP A 80 1.17 11.83 19.16
C ASP A 80 1.76 10.85 18.14
N ALA A 81 1.01 10.55 17.07
CA ALA A 81 1.50 9.70 15.98
C ALA A 81 2.77 10.26 15.34
N HIS A 82 2.77 11.56 15.04
CA HIS A 82 3.95 12.25 14.49
C HIS A 82 5.15 12.18 15.44
N SER A 83 4.94 12.35 16.74
CA SER A 83 6.02 12.21 17.74
C SER A 83 6.62 10.81 17.73
N VAL A 84 5.79 9.77 17.66
CA VAL A 84 6.25 8.36 17.60
C VAL A 84 7.09 8.11 16.34
N TYR A 85 6.67 8.63 15.19
CA TYR A 85 7.44 8.51 13.96
C TYR A 85 8.75 9.32 13.99
N ALA A 86 8.73 10.52 14.59
CA ALA A 86 9.94 11.32 14.77
C ALA A 86 10.98 10.62 15.66
N ASP A 87 10.53 9.97 16.73
CA ASP A 87 11.40 9.15 17.59
C ASP A 87 12.01 7.98 16.80
N ALA A 88 11.20 7.26 16.02
CA ALA A 88 11.69 6.15 15.18
C ALA A 88 12.75 6.60 14.15
N VAL A 89 12.58 7.78 13.53
CA VAL A 89 13.59 8.37 12.63
C VAL A 89 14.88 8.69 13.38
N LYS A 90 14.77 9.26 14.59
CA LYS A 90 15.94 9.55 15.44
C LYS A 90 16.74 8.28 15.79
N TYR A 91 16.05 7.15 15.93
CA TYR A 91 16.67 5.84 16.16
C TYR A 91 17.16 5.15 14.86
N GLY A 92 16.96 5.77 13.69
CA GLY A 92 17.36 5.22 12.40
C GLY A 92 16.48 4.06 11.91
N LEU A 93 15.29 3.90 12.49
CA LEU A 93 14.34 2.84 12.14
C LEU A 93 13.55 3.16 10.88
N PHE A 94 13.28 4.44 10.61
CA PHE A 94 12.63 4.89 9.39
C PHE A 94 13.50 5.89 8.63
N PRO A 95 13.52 5.85 7.29
CA PRO A 95 14.17 6.87 6.47
C PRO A 95 13.67 8.29 6.77
N SER A 96 12.37 8.47 6.99
CA SER A 96 11.79 9.75 7.41
C SER A 96 10.44 9.54 8.11
N THR A 97 9.85 10.61 8.66
CA THR A 97 8.52 10.52 9.27
C THR A 97 7.44 10.19 8.25
N LEU A 98 7.69 10.44 6.96
CA LEU A 98 6.77 10.17 5.87
C LEU A 98 7.12 8.89 5.10
N GLN A 99 8.32 8.34 5.21
CA GLN A 99 8.73 7.13 4.49
C GLN A 99 9.08 6.06 5.51
N ARG A 100 8.19 5.08 5.70
CA ARG A 100 8.20 4.14 6.85
C ARG A 100 8.08 2.68 6.43
N SER A 101 8.58 2.37 5.24
CA SER A 101 8.75 1.01 4.74
C SER A 101 9.77 0.23 5.59
N PHE A 102 9.57 -1.08 5.69
CA PHE A 102 10.34 -1.98 6.54
C PHE A 102 11.57 -2.57 5.83
N HIS A 103 11.44 -2.85 4.52
CA HIS A 103 12.45 -3.55 3.73
C HIS A 103 13.03 -2.60 2.69
N ASN A 104 14.19 -2.03 2.99
CA ASN A 104 14.74 -0.93 2.20
C ASN A 104 16.10 -1.27 1.61
N LEU A 105 16.32 -0.85 0.37
CA LEU A 105 17.66 -0.73 -0.20
C LEU A 105 18.24 0.64 0.14
N ALA A 106 19.49 0.65 0.56
CA ALA A 106 20.20 1.88 0.87
C ALA A 106 20.46 2.70 -0.41
N LYS A 107 20.48 4.02 -0.25
CA LYS A 107 20.88 5.00 -1.28
C LYS A 107 19.96 5.10 -2.51
N LEU A 108 18.73 4.59 -2.44
CA LEU A 108 17.71 4.92 -3.43
C LEU A 108 17.22 6.35 -3.22
N THR A 109 17.07 7.09 -4.32
CA THR A 109 16.52 8.44 -4.32
C THR A 109 15.08 8.45 -3.78
N ALA A 110 14.86 9.04 -2.62
CA ALA A 110 13.54 9.11 -2.01
C ALA A 110 12.78 10.37 -2.47
N ARG A 111 11.62 10.20 -3.11
CA ARG A 111 10.66 11.28 -3.38
C ARG A 111 9.24 10.73 -3.44
N PRO A 112 8.23 11.48 -2.93
CA PRO A 112 6.84 11.05 -2.99
C PRO A 112 6.34 10.84 -4.43
N TRP A 113 6.64 11.80 -5.32
CA TRP A 113 6.09 11.85 -6.67
C TRP A 113 7.19 11.74 -7.73
N TRP A 114 6.90 10.95 -8.75
CA TRP A 114 7.78 10.68 -9.88
C TRP A 114 7.13 11.12 -11.19
N THR A 115 7.97 11.48 -12.17
CA THR A 115 7.52 11.74 -13.54
C THR A 115 7.83 10.53 -14.43
N ILE A 116 7.18 10.45 -15.59
CA ILE A 116 7.42 9.37 -16.57
C ILE A 116 8.89 9.31 -16.97
N GLU A 117 9.55 10.46 -17.10
CA GLU A 117 10.95 10.57 -17.54
C GLU A 117 11.94 10.10 -16.46
N GLN A 118 11.49 10.03 -15.21
CA GLN A 118 12.31 9.58 -14.09
C GLN A 118 12.22 8.06 -13.90
N THR A 119 11.40 7.35 -14.68
CA THR A 119 11.35 5.88 -14.68
C THR A 119 12.15 5.30 -15.86
N GLU A 120 12.58 4.05 -15.73
CA GLU A 120 13.29 3.34 -16.83
C GLU A 120 12.39 2.99 -18.02
N CYS A 121 11.08 3.06 -17.81
CA CYS A 121 10.04 2.59 -18.73
C CYS A 121 9.23 3.71 -19.38
N SER A 122 9.84 4.89 -19.45
CA SER A 122 9.20 6.11 -19.95
C SER A 122 8.52 5.93 -21.31
N ARG A 123 9.17 5.23 -22.25
CA ARG A 123 8.65 4.96 -23.61
C ARG A 123 7.36 4.15 -23.58
N GLN A 124 7.33 3.10 -22.77
CA GLN A 124 6.22 2.17 -22.66
C GLN A 124 5.04 2.82 -21.92
N LEU A 125 5.30 3.55 -20.84
CA LEU A 125 4.27 4.35 -20.16
C LEU A 125 3.64 5.38 -21.12
N ARG A 126 4.43 6.05 -21.97
CA ARG A 126 3.89 6.94 -23.01
C ARG A 126 3.12 6.22 -24.11
N GLN A 127 3.45 4.97 -24.43
CA GLN A 127 2.68 4.18 -25.38
C GLN A 127 1.28 3.88 -24.82
N LEU A 128 1.19 3.56 -23.54
CA LEU A 128 -0.09 3.38 -22.85
C LEU A 128 -0.87 4.70 -22.77
N GLU A 129 -0.22 5.84 -22.46
CA GLU A 129 -0.89 7.16 -22.53
C GLU A 129 -1.42 7.51 -23.93
N ARG A 130 -0.80 7.00 -25.01
CA ARG A 130 -1.29 7.24 -26.38
C ARG A 130 -2.50 6.40 -26.74
N HIS A 131 -2.60 5.19 -26.20
CA HIS A 131 -3.68 4.24 -26.49
C HIS A 131 -4.68 4.10 -25.35
N TRP A 132 -4.69 5.06 -24.41
CA TRP A 132 -5.48 4.99 -23.19
C TRP A 132 -6.99 4.82 -23.41
N THR A 133 -7.52 5.31 -24.55
CA THR A 133 -8.93 5.17 -24.89
C THR A 133 -9.31 3.71 -25.12
N THR A 134 -8.46 2.95 -25.81
CA THR A 134 -8.64 1.50 -26.00
C THR A 134 -8.60 0.76 -24.67
N VAL A 135 -7.60 1.06 -23.83
CA VAL A 135 -7.48 0.46 -22.49
C VAL A 135 -8.69 0.79 -21.63
N LYS A 136 -9.19 2.02 -21.71
CA LYS A 136 -10.39 2.46 -21.00
C LYS A 136 -11.63 1.68 -21.45
N GLU A 137 -11.85 1.54 -22.75
CA GLU A 137 -13.00 0.83 -23.29
C GLU A 137 -13.04 -0.63 -22.81
N GLU A 138 -11.92 -1.35 -22.93
CA GLU A 138 -11.80 -2.73 -22.42
C GLU A 138 -12.03 -2.77 -20.90
N ALA A 139 -11.40 -1.88 -20.13
CA ALA A 139 -11.56 -1.85 -18.67
C ALA A 139 -13.01 -1.54 -18.23
N GLN A 140 -13.72 -0.66 -18.94
CA GLN A 140 -15.12 -0.36 -18.65
C GLN A 140 -16.02 -1.56 -18.98
N GLN A 141 -15.76 -2.27 -20.08
CA GLN A 141 -16.49 -3.49 -20.43
C GLN A 141 -16.24 -4.60 -19.42
N MET A 142 -14.99 -4.78 -18.97
CA MET A 142 -14.64 -5.72 -17.90
C MET A 142 -15.41 -5.42 -16.61
N TRP A 143 -15.44 -4.16 -16.18
CA TRP A 143 -16.21 -3.76 -15.01
C TRP A 143 -17.73 -3.85 -15.21
N HIS A 144 -18.25 -3.76 -16.44
CA HIS A 144 -19.69 -3.86 -16.67
C HIS A 144 -20.17 -5.31 -16.74
N ASN A 145 -19.42 -6.16 -17.45
CA ASN A 145 -19.87 -7.51 -17.82
C ASN A 145 -19.24 -8.62 -16.95
N HIS A 146 -18.10 -8.35 -16.32
CA HIS A 146 -17.27 -9.37 -15.67
C HIS A 146 -16.84 -8.97 -14.25
N GLN A 147 -17.72 -8.29 -13.48
CA GLN A 147 -17.44 -7.87 -12.10
C GLN A 147 -17.02 -9.02 -11.17
N HIS A 148 -17.49 -10.24 -11.44
CA HIS A 148 -17.17 -11.43 -10.64
C HIS A 148 -15.68 -11.82 -10.70
N LEU A 149 -14.93 -11.36 -11.70
CA LEU A 149 -13.48 -11.56 -11.80
C LEU A 149 -12.70 -10.56 -10.94
N PHE A 150 -13.35 -9.49 -10.49
CA PHE A 150 -12.71 -8.52 -9.62
C PHE A 150 -12.82 -9.00 -8.17
N GLU A 151 -11.67 -9.06 -7.53
CA GLU A 151 -11.58 -9.31 -6.10
C GLU A 151 -11.70 -7.99 -5.35
N LYS A 152 -12.39 -8.02 -4.23
CA LYS A 152 -12.37 -6.91 -3.29
C LYS A 152 -10.95 -6.78 -2.75
N ASP A 153 -10.45 -5.56 -2.61
CA ASP A 153 -9.11 -5.36 -2.08
C ASP A 153 -9.06 -5.77 -0.60
N ASN A 154 -8.66 -7.02 -0.36
CA ASN A 154 -8.59 -7.63 0.97
C ASN A 154 -7.20 -7.45 1.61
N TYR A 155 -6.18 -7.02 0.85
CA TYR A 155 -4.90 -6.57 1.42
C TYR A 155 -5.13 -5.40 2.38
N SER A 156 -6.19 -4.65 2.10
CA SER A 156 -6.71 -3.56 2.90
C SER A 156 -7.76 -3.93 3.96
N ASN A 157 -7.86 -5.19 4.43
CA ASN A 157 -8.76 -5.53 5.55
C ASN A 157 -8.54 -4.66 6.81
N ASN A 158 -7.36 -4.05 6.94
CA ASN A 158 -7.09 -3.02 7.94
C ASN A 158 -6.80 -1.63 7.35
N LEU A 159 -6.81 -1.42 6.03
CA LEU A 159 -6.46 -0.13 5.41
C LEU A 159 -7.67 0.62 4.86
N ILE A 160 -8.73 -0.07 4.45
CA ILE A 160 -10.00 0.59 4.13
C ILE A 160 -10.71 0.88 5.45
N ASN A 161 -11.27 2.09 5.58
CA ASN A 161 -12.14 2.38 6.71
C ASN A 161 -13.42 1.55 6.53
N GLU A 162 -13.76 0.67 7.48
CA GLU A 162 -14.84 -0.34 7.35
C GLU A 162 -16.21 0.26 6.95
N GLU A 163 -16.43 1.55 7.20
CA GLU A 163 -17.62 2.29 6.82
C GLU A 163 -17.71 2.59 5.30
N ASN A 164 -16.59 2.50 4.57
CA ASN A 164 -16.34 3.14 3.27
C ASN A 164 -15.71 2.17 2.26
N ASP A 165 -16.38 1.03 2.05
CA ASP A 165 -15.83 -0.09 1.32
C ASP A 165 -16.31 -0.15 -0.15
N GLY A 166 -15.40 0.19 -1.05
CA GLY A 166 -15.70 0.21 -2.48
C GLY A 166 -14.45 0.21 -3.35
N HIS A 167 -13.51 -0.70 -3.08
CA HIS A 167 -12.30 -0.90 -3.89
C HIS A 167 -12.21 -2.34 -4.38
N TRP A 168 -12.12 -2.49 -5.70
CA TRP A 168 -11.95 -3.76 -6.38
C TRP A 168 -10.71 -3.78 -7.26
N LEU A 169 -10.09 -4.94 -7.37
CA LEU A 169 -8.89 -5.21 -8.13
C LEU A 169 -9.13 -6.41 -9.05
N LEU A 170 -8.70 -6.29 -10.31
CA LEU A 170 -8.56 -7.43 -11.22
C LEU A 170 -7.08 -7.57 -11.56
N THR A 171 -6.49 -8.70 -11.21
CA THR A 171 -5.07 -8.97 -11.48
C THR A 171 -4.87 -9.50 -12.89
N ILE A 172 -4.27 -8.68 -13.75
CA ILE A 172 -3.93 -9.04 -15.12
C ILE A 172 -2.61 -9.82 -15.15
N LYS A 173 -1.66 -9.42 -14.31
CA LYS A 173 -0.39 -10.11 -14.11
C LYS A 173 0.01 -9.94 -12.66
N ASP A 174 0.40 -11.05 -12.04
CA ASP A 174 0.97 -11.05 -10.70
C ASP A 174 2.49 -11.21 -10.73
N LYS A 175 3.14 -10.89 -9.61
CA LYS A 175 4.59 -10.98 -9.42
C LYS A 175 5.09 -12.40 -9.75
N GLY A 176 6.14 -12.49 -10.57
CA GLY A 176 6.73 -13.78 -10.99
C GLY A 176 5.88 -14.58 -11.99
N ASN A 177 4.62 -14.19 -12.23
CA ASN A 177 3.71 -14.91 -13.12
C ASN A 177 3.69 -14.31 -14.52
N SER A 178 3.21 -15.08 -15.49
CA SER A 178 2.89 -14.56 -16.82
C SER A 178 1.58 -13.76 -16.78
N ILE A 179 1.33 -12.97 -17.82
CA ILE A 179 0.04 -12.31 -18.00
C ILE A 179 -1.06 -13.39 -18.08
N SER A 180 -2.21 -13.15 -17.44
CA SER A 180 -3.35 -14.07 -17.42
C SER A 180 -3.94 -14.24 -18.82
N GLU A 181 -3.79 -15.43 -19.40
CA GLU A 181 -4.34 -15.75 -20.72
C GLU A 181 -5.87 -15.73 -20.73
N GLU A 182 -6.51 -16.01 -19.60
CA GLU A 182 -7.97 -15.88 -19.46
C GLU A 182 -8.40 -14.43 -19.69
N ILE A 183 -7.79 -13.47 -18.98
CA ILE A 183 -8.11 -12.04 -19.11
C ILE A 183 -7.76 -11.49 -20.50
N CYS A 184 -6.76 -12.08 -21.15
CA CYS A 184 -6.31 -11.68 -22.48
C CYS A 184 -7.09 -12.33 -23.63
N ALA A 185 -8.13 -13.10 -23.35
CA ALA A 185 -9.00 -13.65 -24.38
C ALA A 185 -9.64 -12.55 -25.25
N ASP A 186 -9.97 -12.89 -26.50
CA ASP A 186 -10.44 -11.95 -27.54
C ASP A 186 -11.68 -11.12 -27.13
N ASN A 187 -12.47 -11.61 -26.17
CA ASN A 187 -13.70 -10.97 -25.70
C ASN A 187 -13.54 -10.19 -24.39
N LEU A 188 -12.32 -10.10 -23.83
CA LEU A 188 -12.04 -9.43 -22.56
C LEU A 188 -11.11 -8.23 -22.77
N MET A 189 -9.79 -8.40 -22.65
CA MET A 189 -8.79 -7.31 -22.78
C MET A 189 -7.67 -7.58 -23.79
N PRO A 190 -7.96 -8.03 -25.03
CA PRO A 190 -6.93 -8.49 -25.97
C PRO A 190 -5.93 -7.39 -26.36
N LEU A 191 -6.38 -6.15 -26.59
CA LEU A 191 -5.53 -5.06 -27.06
C LEU A 191 -4.66 -4.52 -25.93
N THR A 192 -5.22 -4.39 -24.72
CA THR A 192 -4.43 -4.06 -23.53
C THR A 192 -3.36 -5.12 -23.30
N CYS A 193 -3.72 -6.40 -23.33
CA CYS A 193 -2.76 -7.48 -23.15
C CYS A 193 -1.67 -7.50 -24.23
N GLN A 194 -2.02 -7.26 -25.50
CA GLN A 194 -1.03 -7.14 -26.56
C GLN A 194 -0.02 -6.03 -26.26
N MET A 195 -0.49 -4.83 -25.87
CA MET A 195 0.38 -3.72 -25.50
C MET A 195 1.26 -4.06 -24.30
N LEU A 196 0.71 -4.74 -23.29
CA LEU A 196 1.46 -5.20 -22.12
C LEU A 196 2.56 -6.17 -22.55
N ARG A 197 2.28 -7.18 -23.38
CA ARG A 197 3.26 -8.17 -23.86
C ARG A 197 4.43 -7.53 -24.60
N GLU A 198 4.17 -6.56 -25.47
CA GLU A 198 5.20 -5.89 -26.28
C GLU A 198 6.09 -4.94 -25.46
N SER A 199 5.62 -4.51 -24.29
CA SER A 199 6.17 -3.36 -23.57
C SER A 199 6.34 -3.60 -22.08
N PHE A 200 6.44 -4.83 -21.60
CA PHE A 200 6.32 -5.06 -20.15
C PHE A 200 7.59 -4.81 -19.33
N PHE A 201 7.46 -3.98 -18.29
CA PHE A 201 8.52 -3.64 -17.33
C PHE A 201 8.03 -3.59 -15.87
N GLY A 202 6.71 -3.60 -15.65
CA GLY A 202 6.17 -3.83 -14.32
C GLY A 202 6.41 -5.29 -13.89
N PHE A 203 6.11 -5.63 -12.65
CA PHE A 203 6.02 -7.04 -12.26
C PHE A 203 4.62 -7.42 -11.79
N CYS A 204 3.80 -6.44 -11.38
CA CYS A 204 2.36 -6.60 -11.15
C CYS A 204 1.57 -5.59 -12.02
N VAL A 205 0.46 -6.03 -12.61
CA VAL A 205 -0.54 -5.19 -13.30
C VAL A 205 -1.92 -5.54 -12.83
N ARG A 206 -2.69 -4.53 -12.42
CA ARG A 206 -4.08 -4.71 -12.02
C ARG A 206 -4.97 -3.62 -12.61
N LEU A 207 -6.23 -3.92 -12.89
CA LEU A 207 -7.26 -2.89 -12.95
C LEU A 207 -7.73 -2.59 -11.54
N SER A 208 -7.76 -1.32 -11.16
CA SER A 208 -8.31 -0.85 -9.89
C SER A 208 -9.58 -0.05 -10.15
N VAL A 209 -10.66 -0.44 -9.48
CA VAL A 209 -11.94 0.27 -9.48
C VAL A 209 -12.22 0.78 -8.07
N LEU A 210 -12.41 2.09 -7.94
CA LEU A 210 -12.96 2.71 -6.74
C LEU A 210 -14.35 3.24 -7.01
N LYS A 211 -15.21 3.14 -6.00
CA LYS A 211 -16.51 3.81 -5.96
C LYS A 211 -16.46 5.04 -5.06
N SER A 212 -17.34 6.00 -5.32
CA SER A 212 -17.54 7.13 -4.40
C SER A 212 -17.95 6.64 -3.01
N GLY A 213 -17.43 7.30 -1.99
CA GLY A 213 -17.53 6.91 -0.59
C GLY A 213 -16.31 6.13 -0.11
N THR A 214 -15.37 5.72 -0.97
CA THR A 214 -14.19 4.97 -0.54
C THR A 214 -13.08 5.87 -0.05
N SER A 215 -12.53 5.55 1.13
CA SER A 215 -11.29 6.12 1.64
C SER A 215 -10.40 5.08 2.31
N THR A 216 -9.09 5.28 2.22
CA THR A 216 -8.09 4.46 2.92
C THR A 216 -7.45 5.23 4.06
N TRP A 217 -7.06 4.52 5.11
CA TRP A 217 -6.20 5.06 6.16
C TRP A 217 -4.81 5.40 5.59
N PRO A 218 -4.13 6.42 6.13
CA PRO A 218 -2.73 6.70 5.79
C PRO A 218 -1.85 5.47 6.03
N HIS A 219 -1.12 5.02 5.02
CA HIS A 219 -0.24 3.85 5.13
C HIS A 219 0.98 3.97 4.22
N CYS A 220 1.98 3.12 4.46
CA CYS A 220 3.15 2.97 3.60
C CYS A 220 3.16 1.55 3.03
N GLY A 221 3.66 1.42 1.81
CA GLY A 221 4.09 0.14 1.25
C GLY A 221 5.26 -0.43 2.06
N PRO A 222 5.50 -1.74 1.94
CA PRO A 222 6.48 -2.44 2.76
C PRO A 222 7.93 -2.09 2.40
N THR A 223 8.19 -1.58 1.19
CA THR A 223 9.54 -1.46 0.63
C THR A 223 9.74 -0.16 -0.16
N ASN A 224 10.99 0.34 -0.25
CA ASN A 224 11.35 1.56 -1.00
C ASN A 224 11.85 1.31 -2.44
N TYR A 225 11.87 0.06 -2.88
CA TYR A 225 12.37 -0.32 -4.20
C TYR A 225 11.25 -0.54 -5.23
N ILE A 226 10.01 -0.21 -4.86
CA ILE A 226 8.82 -0.30 -5.71
C ILE A 226 8.22 1.10 -5.87
N LEU A 227 7.98 1.49 -7.11
CA LEU A 227 7.14 2.63 -7.47
C LEU A 227 5.80 2.11 -7.99
N GLU A 228 4.71 2.85 -7.75
CA GLU A 228 3.41 2.56 -8.32
C GLU A 228 3.02 3.62 -9.35
N ALA A 229 2.56 3.16 -10.51
CA ALA A 229 2.09 4.03 -11.58
C ALA A 229 0.61 3.76 -11.87
N HIS A 230 -0.18 4.81 -11.96
CA HIS A 230 -1.61 4.77 -12.24
C HIS A 230 -1.94 5.48 -13.55
N LEU A 231 -2.42 4.74 -14.54
CA LEU A 231 -3.04 5.33 -15.72
C LEU A 231 -4.53 5.58 -15.43
N GLY A 232 -4.94 6.84 -15.36
CA GLY A 232 -6.36 7.20 -15.17
C GLY A 232 -7.19 6.86 -16.41
N LEU A 233 -8.22 6.01 -16.28
CA LEU A 233 -9.10 5.61 -17.39
C LEU A 233 -10.49 6.26 -17.26
N VAL A 234 -11.13 6.07 -16.10
CA VAL A 234 -12.34 6.78 -15.67
C VAL A 234 -11.97 7.54 -14.41
N THR A 235 -12.23 8.85 -14.36
CA THR A 235 -11.76 9.71 -13.27
C THR A 235 -12.87 10.67 -12.83
N HIS A 236 -12.89 10.98 -11.54
CA HIS A 236 -13.71 12.04 -10.96
C HIS A 236 -12.81 13.07 -10.28
N SER A 237 -13.22 14.35 -10.22
CA SER A 237 -12.44 15.40 -9.57
C SER A 237 -12.25 15.16 -8.08
N ASP A 238 -13.18 14.48 -7.43
CA ASP A 238 -13.14 14.24 -5.98
C ASP A 238 -12.29 13.01 -5.60
N ALA A 239 -11.89 12.19 -6.57
CA ALA A 239 -10.93 11.12 -6.33
C ALA A 239 -9.52 11.72 -6.21
N ARG A 240 -8.95 11.64 -5.00
CA ARG A 240 -7.64 12.17 -4.64
C ARG A 240 -6.72 11.09 -4.08
N LEU A 241 -5.44 11.24 -4.35
CA LEU A 241 -4.34 10.50 -3.74
C LEU A 241 -3.40 11.51 -3.07
N ARG A 242 -3.24 11.43 -1.76
CA ARG A 242 -2.18 12.14 -1.05
C ARG A 242 -0.97 11.22 -0.94
N VAL A 243 0.21 11.72 -1.25
CA VAL A 243 1.49 11.04 -1.02
C VAL A 243 2.44 12.02 -0.34
N GLY A 244 2.88 11.68 0.87
CA GLY A 244 3.53 12.62 1.77
C GLY A 244 2.65 13.84 2.05
N ASN A 245 3.13 15.03 1.68
CA ASN A 245 2.46 16.31 1.91
C ASN A 245 1.72 16.85 0.68
N GLU A 246 1.72 16.13 -0.45
CA GLU A 246 1.11 16.62 -1.69
C GLU A 246 -0.05 15.71 -2.12
N THR A 247 -1.17 16.34 -2.44
CA THR A 247 -2.38 15.66 -2.94
C THR A 247 -2.56 15.93 -4.42
N ARG A 248 -2.74 14.85 -5.20
CA ARG A 248 -3.05 14.90 -6.63
C ARG A 248 -4.34 14.15 -6.93
N GLY A 249 -4.94 14.43 -8.08
CA GLY A 249 -6.06 13.66 -8.61
C GLY A 249 -5.69 13.00 -9.93
N TRP A 250 -6.41 11.94 -10.28
CA TRP A 250 -6.25 11.28 -11.58
C TRP A 250 -6.77 12.16 -12.72
N LYS A 251 -6.10 12.07 -13.87
CA LYS A 251 -6.54 12.65 -15.13
C LYS A 251 -6.66 11.54 -16.16
N GLN A 252 -7.70 11.58 -16.99
CA GLN A 252 -7.89 10.59 -18.04
C GLN A 252 -6.70 10.58 -19.01
N GLY A 253 -6.21 9.38 -19.32
CA GLY A 253 -5.08 9.15 -20.21
C GLY A 253 -3.73 9.63 -19.68
N LYS A 254 -3.63 9.94 -18.38
CA LYS A 254 -2.37 10.40 -17.77
C LYS A 254 -1.90 9.51 -16.64
N MET A 255 -0.58 9.34 -16.61
CA MET A 255 0.13 8.64 -15.54
C MET A 255 0.23 9.51 -14.28
N LEU A 256 0.03 8.86 -13.15
CA LEU A 256 0.29 9.38 -11.82
C LEU A 256 1.21 8.37 -11.14
N ILE A 257 2.47 8.76 -10.88
CA ILE A 257 3.53 7.83 -10.44
C ILE A 257 4.06 8.31 -9.09
N PHE A 258 4.13 7.40 -8.13
CA PHE A 258 4.53 7.70 -6.77
C PHE A 258 5.31 6.55 -6.14
N ASP A 259 6.04 6.87 -5.08
CA ASP A 259 6.75 5.90 -4.26
C ASP A 259 5.84 5.46 -3.12
N THR A 260 5.45 4.18 -3.12
CA THR A 260 4.48 3.65 -2.14
C THR A 260 5.09 3.57 -0.74
N SER A 261 6.42 3.59 -0.59
CA SER A 261 7.06 3.63 0.73
C SER A 261 6.76 4.91 1.51
N PHE A 262 6.38 5.98 0.80
CA PHE A 262 5.87 7.19 1.43
C PHE A 262 4.43 6.98 1.90
N GLU A 263 4.07 7.62 3.00
CA GLU A 263 2.72 7.62 3.51
C GLU A 263 1.77 8.16 2.45
N HIS A 264 0.74 7.37 2.16
CA HIS A 264 -0.28 7.74 1.20
C HIS A 264 -1.67 7.31 1.66
N GLU A 265 -2.67 8.01 1.14
CA GLU A 265 -4.08 7.71 1.35
C GLU A 265 -4.88 8.09 0.10
N ILE A 266 -5.94 7.32 -0.13
CA ILE A 266 -6.91 7.55 -1.17
C ILE A 266 -8.14 8.14 -0.50
N ILE A 267 -8.67 9.22 -1.08
CA ILE A 267 -9.92 9.84 -0.66
C ILE A 267 -10.78 9.97 -1.90
N PHE A 268 -11.94 9.31 -1.92
CA PHE A 268 -12.93 9.48 -2.98
C PHE A 268 -14.32 9.70 -2.37
N GLU A 269 -14.44 10.81 -1.65
CA GLU A 269 -15.66 11.22 -0.96
C GLU A 269 -16.26 12.47 -1.63
N GLY A 270 -17.57 12.69 -1.49
CA GLY A 270 -18.26 13.88 -2.01
C GLY A 270 -18.77 13.78 -3.45
N ALA A 271 -18.43 12.73 -4.19
CA ALA A 271 -18.99 12.45 -5.51
C ALA A 271 -20.33 11.69 -5.43
N PRO A 272 -21.17 11.68 -6.49
CA PRO A 272 -22.38 10.86 -6.55
C PRO A 272 -22.11 9.38 -6.23
N ALA A 273 -23.04 8.69 -5.57
CA ALA A 273 -22.85 7.32 -5.09
C ALA A 273 -22.53 6.29 -6.19
N ASN A 274 -22.87 6.57 -7.45
CA ASN A 274 -22.55 5.73 -8.61
C ASN A 274 -21.28 6.16 -9.36
N ALA A 275 -20.59 7.22 -8.91
CA ALA A 275 -19.35 7.66 -9.52
C ALA A 275 -18.23 6.64 -9.27
N LEU A 276 -17.40 6.44 -10.29
CA LEU A 276 -16.31 5.47 -10.28
C LEU A 276 -14.98 6.15 -10.65
N ARG A 277 -13.89 5.60 -10.12
CA ARG A 277 -12.53 5.81 -10.61
C ARG A 277 -11.98 4.46 -11.07
N ILE A 278 -11.71 4.34 -12.36
CA ILE A 278 -11.05 3.16 -12.93
C ILE A 278 -9.64 3.57 -13.36
N ALA A 279 -8.63 2.83 -12.90
CA ALA A 279 -7.24 3.03 -13.28
C ALA A 279 -6.57 1.69 -13.59
N LEU A 280 -5.64 1.69 -14.55
CA LEU A 280 -4.71 0.58 -14.75
C LEU A 280 -3.46 0.88 -13.92
N ILE A 281 -3.16 -0.01 -12.98
CA ILE A 281 -2.10 0.18 -11.98
C ILE A 281 -0.93 -0.76 -12.26
N PHE A 282 0.29 -0.27 -12.03
CA PHE A 282 1.53 -1.00 -12.28
C PHE A 282 2.46 -0.86 -11.08
N GLU A 283 3.03 -1.98 -10.64
CA GLU A 283 4.18 -1.97 -9.74
C GLU A 283 5.47 -2.05 -10.55
N LEU A 284 6.32 -1.05 -10.36
CA LEU A 284 7.54 -0.81 -11.11
C LEU A 284 8.73 -0.92 -10.18
N TRP A 285 9.84 -1.46 -10.66
CA TRP A 285 11.10 -1.32 -9.95
C TRP A 285 11.50 0.15 -9.88
N HIS A 286 11.95 0.57 -8.71
CA HIS A 286 12.61 1.86 -8.56
C HIS A 286 13.81 1.93 -9.53
N PRO A 287 13.99 3.04 -10.27
CA PRO A 287 14.93 3.12 -11.40
C PRO A 287 16.38 2.88 -11.01
N GLU A 288 16.74 3.15 -9.76
CA GLU A 288 18.09 2.94 -9.25
C GLU A 288 18.32 1.52 -8.68
N VAL A 289 17.33 0.62 -8.76
CA VAL A 289 17.49 -0.78 -8.35
C VAL A 289 18.29 -1.52 -9.42
N PRO A 290 19.48 -2.08 -9.09
CA PRO A 290 20.27 -2.82 -10.06
C PRO A 290 19.49 -4.00 -10.65
N HIS A 291 19.50 -4.15 -11.98
CA HIS A 291 18.80 -5.25 -12.66
C HIS A 291 19.14 -6.64 -12.11
N ALA A 292 20.39 -6.87 -11.70
CA ALA A 292 20.84 -8.15 -11.15
C ALA A 292 20.25 -8.50 -9.77
N LEU A 293 19.68 -7.52 -9.05
CA LEU A 293 19.00 -7.72 -7.78
C LEU A 293 17.48 -7.89 -7.95
N ARG A 294 16.91 -7.46 -9.08
CA ARG A 294 15.48 -7.61 -9.36
C ARG A 294 15.12 -9.10 -9.40
N GLY A 295 14.06 -9.50 -8.70
CA GLY A 295 13.64 -10.90 -8.52
C GLY A 295 14.36 -11.67 -7.41
N LYS A 296 15.58 -11.27 -7.00
CA LYS A 296 16.29 -11.90 -5.86
C LYS A 296 15.90 -11.30 -4.52
N ILE A 297 15.58 -10.01 -4.50
CA ILE A 297 15.13 -9.30 -3.30
C ILE A 297 13.79 -9.89 -2.81
N ASP A 298 12.99 -10.42 -3.74
CA ASP A 298 11.66 -10.94 -3.49
C ASP A 298 11.66 -12.29 -2.74
N GLU A 299 12.66 -13.14 -2.94
CA GLU A 299 12.77 -14.46 -2.29
C GLU A 299 13.16 -14.38 -0.80
N VAL A 300 13.66 -13.22 -0.35
CA VAL A 300 14.10 -13.00 1.03
C VAL A 300 12.92 -12.58 1.94
N GLU A 301 11.81 -12.13 1.37
CA GLU A 301 10.62 -11.67 2.12
C GLU A 301 9.61 -12.78 2.43
N ASP A 302 9.67 -13.93 1.73
CA ASP A 302 8.77 -15.08 1.91
C ASP A 302 9.34 -16.18 2.86
N ASN A 303 10.51 -15.96 3.48
CA ASN A 303 11.14 -16.87 4.46
C ASN A 303 11.24 -16.25 5.85
#